data_AF-A0A938TM01-F1
#
_entry.id   AF-A0A938TM01-F1
#
_cell.length_a   1.000
_cell.length_b   1.000
_cell.length_c   1.000
_cell.angle_alpha   90.00
_cell.angle_beta   90.00
_cell.angle_gamma   90.00
#
_symmetry.space_group_name_H-M   'P 1'
#
loop_
_entity.id
_entity.type
_entity.pdbx_description
1 polymer ?
#
loop_
_entity_poly.entity_id
_entity_poly.type
_entity_poly.pdbx_seq_one_letter_code
_entity_poly.pdbx_strand_id
1 'polypeptide(L)'
;MLGTLDTPFGRDKVARYGDGWLPLTFNIADVRKRMRACNRDPDRLEVSLFFLADVLQTKEVVHKARDSGASRCIFRLPVKPDAEVLRALDYSARFI
;
A
#
# COMPACT_ATOMS: atom_id res chain seq x y z
N MET A 1 9.45 8.26 -3.63
CA MET A 1 8.70 7.43 -2.67
C MET A 1 9.43 7.45 -1.33
N LEU A 2 8.71 7.66 -0.22
CA LEU A 2 9.27 7.62 1.14
C LEU A 2 8.79 6.36 1.86
N GLY A 3 9.72 5.61 2.45
CA GLY A 3 9.41 4.55 3.41
C GLY A 3 9.51 5.12 4.81
N THR A 4 8.38 5.27 5.50
CA THR A 4 8.35 5.74 6.89
C THR A 4 7.49 4.82 7.73
N LEU A 5 7.85 4.65 8.99
CA LEU A 5 6.92 4.09 9.98
C LEU A 5 5.69 4.98 10.11
N ASP A 6 4.55 4.40 10.48
CA ASP A 6 3.30 5.12 10.68
C ASP A 6 3.26 5.85 12.02
N THR A 7 4.09 6.88 12.11
CA THR A 7 4.06 7.84 13.21
C THR A 7 3.48 9.15 12.72
N PRO A 8 2.91 9.99 13.60
CA PRO A 8 2.52 11.35 13.22
C PRO A 8 3.64 12.12 12.52
N PHE A 9 4.89 11.93 12.97
CA PHE A 9 6.08 12.50 12.35
C PHE A 9 6.35 11.96 10.95
N GLY A 10 6.27 10.63 10.75
CA GLY A 10 6.43 10.01 9.44
C GLY A 10 5.40 10.52 8.44
N ARG A 11 4.13 10.57 8.86
CA ARG A 11 3.02 11.13 8.08
C ARG A 11 3.23 12.60 7.73
N ASP A 12 3.78 13.41 8.64
CA ASP A 12 4.14 14.81 8.34
C ASP A 12 5.25 14.92 7.30
N LYS A 13 6.27 14.05 7.35
CA LYS A 13 7.32 14.03 6.32
C LYS A 13 6.77 13.64 4.95
N VAL A 14 5.90 12.63 4.89
CA VAL A 14 5.23 12.25 3.65
C VAL A 14 4.35 13.38 3.14
N ALA A 15 3.55 14.01 4.00
CA ALA A 15 2.67 15.09 3.60
C ALA A 15 3.44 16.31 3.05
N ARG A 16 4.58 16.64 3.63
CA ARG A 16 5.40 17.79 3.19
C ARG A 16 6.21 17.51 1.92
N TYR A 17 6.74 16.30 1.77
CA TYR A 17 7.78 16.04 0.76
C TYR A 17 7.53 14.82 -0.13
N GLY A 18 6.60 13.94 0.23
CA GLY A 18 6.36 12.69 -0.48
C GLY A 18 5.34 12.84 -1.61
N ASP A 19 5.68 12.35 -2.80
CA ASP A 19 4.73 12.02 -3.88
C ASP A 19 4.42 10.51 -3.93
N GLY A 20 5.06 9.71 -3.08
CA GLY A 20 4.73 8.31 -2.94
C GLY A 20 5.09 7.76 -1.57
N TRP A 21 4.32 6.77 -1.11
CA TRP A 21 4.42 6.22 0.25
C TRP A 21 4.18 4.70 0.28
N LEU A 22 5.01 3.99 1.05
CA LEU A 22 4.89 2.56 1.31
C LEU A 22 4.71 2.33 2.83
N PRO A 23 3.48 2.44 3.36
CA PRO A 23 3.22 2.24 4.78
C PRO A 23 3.20 0.76 5.19
N LEU A 24 3.58 0.49 6.45
CA LEU A 24 3.33 -0.81 7.12
C LEU A 24 1.96 -0.82 7.84
N THR A 25 1.55 0.32 8.40
CA THR A 25 0.18 0.64 8.84
C THR A 25 -0.17 2.03 8.32
N PHE A 26 -1.45 2.35 8.14
CA PHE A 26 -1.78 3.61 7.47
C PHE A 26 -3.11 4.24 7.86
N ASN A 27 -3.10 5.57 7.74
CA ASN A 27 -4.28 6.40 7.58
C ASN A 27 -4.04 7.35 6.40
N ILE A 28 -4.36 6.88 5.18
CA ILE A 28 -4.12 7.64 3.93
C ILE A 28 -4.90 8.96 3.93
N ALA A 29 -6.11 8.96 4.50
CA ALA A 29 -6.94 10.16 4.61
C ALA A 29 -6.27 11.25 5.46
N ASP A 30 -5.61 10.87 6.57
CA ASP A 30 -4.86 11.81 7.40
C ASP A 30 -3.66 12.42 6.65
N VAL A 31 -2.90 11.61 5.90
CA VAL A 31 -1.79 12.13 5.08
C VAL A 31 -2.29 13.10 4.02
N ARG A 32 -3.36 12.74 3.29
CA ARG A 32 -3.99 13.63 2.29
C ARG A 32 -4.49 14.94 2.92
N LYS A 33 -5.06 14.89 4.13
CA LYS A 33 -5.44 16.09 4.89
C LYS A 33 -4.23 16.98 5.20
N ARG A 34 -3.11 16.39 5.65
CA ARG A 34 -1.87 17.12 5.94
C ARG A 34 -1.22 17.71 4.68
N MET A 35 -1.30 17.02 3.54
CA MET A 35 -0.83 17.55 2.24
C MET A 35 -1.57 18.83 1.87
N ARG A 36 -2.91 18.84 2.00
CA ARG A 36 -3.72 20.04 1.78
C ARG A 36 -3.29 21.19 2.70
N ALA A 37 -3.03 20.91 3.98
CA ALA A 37 -2.53 21.90 4.93
C ALA A 37 -1.13 22.44 4.59
N CYS A 38 -0.35 21.71 3.79
CA CYS A 38 0.94 22.12 3.26
C CYS A 38 0.83 22.74 1.85
N ASN A 39 -0.37 23.09 1.40
CA ASN A 39 -0.65 23.62 0.05
C ASN A 39 -0.18 22.69 -1.09
N ARG A 40 -0.25 21.37 -0.87
CA ARG A 40 0.07 20.33 -1.87
C ARG A 40 -1.19 19.61 -2.34
N ASP A 41 -1.14 19.16 -3.58
CA ASP A 41 -2.18 18.32 -4.19
C ASP A 41 -2.14 16.89 -3.61
N PRO A 42 -3.19 16.43 -2.89
CA PRO A 42 -3.25 15.10 -2.30
C PRO A 42 -3.40 13.95 -3.31
N ASP A 43 -3.84 14.23 -4.54
CA ASP A 43 -4.07 13.20 -5.56
C ASP A 43 -2.77 12.76 -6.23
N ARG A 44 -1.69 13.55 -6.07
CA ARG A 44 -0.33 13.18 -6.47
C ARG A 44 0.32 12.13 -5.58
N LEU A 45 -0.29 11.77 -4.45
CA LEU A 45 0.28 10.77 -3.54
C LEU A 45 -0.01 9.36 -4.04
N GLU A 46 1.02 8.69 -4.57
CA GLU A 46 0.95 7.28 -4.89
C GLU A 46 1.19 6.41 -3.65
N VAL A 47 0.19 5.61 -3.27
CA VAL A 47 0.32 4.71 -2.11
C VAL A 47 0.48 3.28 -2.59
N SER A 48 1.57 2.63 -2.16
CA SER A 48 1.79 1.20 -2.38
C SER A 48 1.59 0.46 -1.07
N LEU A 49 0.81 -0.61 -1.05
CA LEU A 49 0.60 -1.46 0.12
C LEU A 49 1.37 -2.77 -0.02
N PHE A 50 2.15 -3.11 0.99
CA PHE A 50 2.85 -4.38 1.06
C PHE A 50 2.11 -5.35 1.98
N PHE A 51 1.63 -6.46 1.43
CA PHE A 51 0.95 -7.50 2.20
C PHE A 51 1.98 -8.35 2.93
N LEU A 52 2.16 -8.10 4.22
CA LEU A 52 3.18 -8.77 5.05
C LEU A 52 2.88 -10.25 5.34
N ALA A 53 1.60 -10.62 5.33
CA ALA A 53 1.15 -11.96 5.66
C ALA A 53 1.52 -12.95 4.55
N ASP A 54 2.05 -14.12 4.93
CA ASP A 54 2.48 -15.19 4.03
C ASP A 54 1.28 -16.06 3.60
N VAL A 55 0.19 -15.43 3.19
CA VAL A 55 -1.07 -16.08 2.82
C VAL A 55 -1.61 -15.48 1.53
N LEU A 56 -2.36 -16.30 0.78
CA LEU A 56 -3.09 -15.82 -0.39
C LEU A 56 -4.13 -14.77 0.03
N GLN A 57 -4.13 -13.65 -0.68
CA GLN A 57 -5.10 -12.58 -0.45
C GLN A 57 -6.38 -12.87 -1.21
N THR A 58 -7.53 -12.64 -0.59
CA THR A 58 -8.81 -12.78 -1.28
C THR A 58 -9.14 -11.54 -2.10
N LYS A 59 -10.09 -11.66 -3.03
CA LYS A 59 -10.56 -10.52 -3.84
C LYS A 59 -11.09 -9.38 -2.96
N GLU A 60 -11.79 -9.72 -1.89
CA GLU A 60 -12.38 -8.76 -0.95
C GLU A 60 -11.29 -7.95 -0.24
N VAL A 61 -10.17 -8.59 0.11
CA VAL A 61 -9.03 -7.90 0.73
C VAL A 61 -8.37 -6.94 -0.26
N VAL A 62 -8.20 -7.36 -1.52
CA VAL A 62 -7.65 -6.50 -2.58
C VAL A 62 -8.56 -5.30 -2.86
N HIS A 63 -9.88 -5.51 -2.89
CA HIS A 63 -10.84 -4.42 -3.05
C HIS A 63 -10.79 -3.44 -1.88
N LYS A 64 -10.74 -3.92 -0.63
CA LYS A 64 -10.58 -3.05 0.54
C LYS A 64 -9.29 -2.21 0.49
N ALA A 65 -8.20 -2.80 0.00
CA ALA A 65 -6.95 -2.07 -0.21
C ALA A 65 -7.13 -0.94 -1.24
N ARG A 66 -7.76 -1.22 -2.38
CA ARG A 66 -8.13 -0.19 -3.37
C ARG A 66 -9.00 0.91 -2.76
N ASP A 67 -10.07 0.54 -2.07
CA ASP A 67 -11.05 1.47 -1.49
C ASP A 67 -10.43 2.36 -0.40
N SER A 68 -9.33 1.91 0.22
CA SER A 68 -8.56 2.72 1.17
C SER A 68 -7.75 3.85 0.51
N GLY A 69 -7.63 3.84 -0.82
CA GLY A 69 -6.89 4.82 -1.62
C GLY A 69 -5.49 4.37 -2.05
N ALA A 70 -5.19 3.08 -1.98
CA ALA A 70 -3.94 2.53 -2.50
C ALA A 70 -3.92 2.48 -4.03
N SER A 71 -2.81 2.91 -4.62
CA SER A 71 -2.56 2.87 -6.07
C SER A 71 -1.94 1.53 -6.51
N ARG A 72 -1.29 0.81 -5.58
CA ARG A 72 -0.58 -0.44 -5.86
C ARG A 72 -0.67 -1.39 -4.67
N CYS A 73 -0.83 -2.67 -4.96
CA CYS A 73 -0.68 -3.76 -4.00
C CYS A 73 0.54 -4.61 -4.37
N ILE A 74 1.35 -4.96 -3.38
CA ILE A 74 2.51 -5.85 -3.52
C ILE A 74 2.23 -7.07 -2.65
N PHE A 75 2.05 -8.22 -3.29
CA PHE A 75 1.75 -9.47 -2.59
C PHE A 75 3.03 -10.19 -2.19
N ARG A 76 3.05 -10.66 -0.95
CA ARG A 76 4.00 -11.68 -0.50
C ARG A 76 3.44 -13.05 -0.88
N LEU A 77 4.17 -13.78 -1.71
CA LEU A 77 3.84 -15.16 -2.04
C LEU A 77 4.33 -16.09 -0.92
N PRO A 78 3.61 -17.21 -0.67
CA PRO A 78 3.96 -18.15 0.38
C PRO A 78 5.36 -18.75 0.16
N VAL A 79 6.10 -18.99 1.25
CA VAL A 79 7.39 -19.70 1.16
C VAL A 79 7.14 -21.21 1.03
N LYS A 80 7.08 -21.70 -0.21
CA LYS A 80 6.71 -23.08 -0.58
C LYS A 80 7.54 -23.57 -1.77
N PRO A 81 7.49 -24.86 -2.15
CA PRO A 81 8.09 -25.34 -3.39
C PRO A 81 7.59 -24.59 -4.62
N ASP A 82 8.43 -24.48 -5.66
CA ASP A 82 8.20 -23.68 -6.86
C ASP A 82 6.80 -23.87 -7.47
N ALA A 83 6.36 -25.11 -7.64
CA ALA A 83 5.06 -25.41 -8.23
C ALA A 83 3.87 -24.84 -7.43
N GLU A 84 4.00 -24.73 -6.11
CA GLU A 84 2.99 -24.10 -5.24
C GLU A 84 3.05 -22.58 -5.34
N VAL A 85 4.26 -22.00 -5.37
CA VAL A 85 4.46 -20.55 -5.52
C VAL A 85 3.93 -20.05 -6.86
N LEU A 86 4.19 -20.78 -7.94
CA LEU A 86 3.67 -20.44 -9.27
C LEU A 86 2.14 -20.48 -9.31
N ARG A 87 1.50 -21.48 -8.69
CA ARG A 87 0.03 -21.51 -8.54
C ARG A 87 -0.50 -20.33 -7.73
N ALA A 88 0.22 -19.90 -6.70
CA ALA A 88 -0.13 -18.72 -5.91
C ALA A 88 -0.01 -17.42 -6.72
N LEU A 89 1.01 -17.33 -7.58
CA LEU A 89 1.18 -16.22 -8.52
C LEU A 89 0.04 -16.17 -9.54
N ASP A 90 -0.30 -17.29 -10.16
CA ASP A 90 -1.41 -17.40 -11.12
C ASP A 90 -2.75 -17.03 -10.47
N TYR A 91 -2.98 -17.47 -9.23
CA TYR A 91 -4.16 -17.07 -8.47
C TYR A 91 -4.23 -15.56 -8.28
N SER A 92 -3.11 -14.93 -7.90
CA SER A 92 -3.03 -13.48 -7.65
C SER A 92 -3.21 -12.67 -8.93
N ALA A 93 -2.81 -13.21 -10.08
CA ALA A 93 -2.98 -12.58 -11.39
C ALA A 93 -4.46 -12.34 -11.77
N ARG A 94 -5.41 -13.03 -11.11
CA ARG A 94 -6.86 -12.87 -11.35
C ARG A 94 -7.44 -11.58 -10.75
N PHE A 95 -6.66 -10.83 -9.98
CA PHE A 95 -7.08 -9.57 -9.36
C PHE A 95 -6.56 -8.33 -10.08
N ILE A 96 -5.79 -8.50 -11.15
CA ILE A 96 -5.16 -7.44 -11.94
C ILE A 96 -6.00 -7.14 -13.17
#